data_AF-A0A955AHP1-F1
#
_entry.id   AF-A0A955AHP1-F1
#
_cell.length_a   1.000
_cell.length_b   1.000
_cell.length_c   1.000
_cell.angle_alpha   90.00
_cell.angle_beta   90.00
_cell.angle_gamma   90.00
#
_symmetry.space_group_name_H-M   'P 1'
#
loop_
_entity.id
_entity.type
_entity.pdbx_description
1 polymer ?
#
loop_
_entity_poly.entity_id
_entity_poly.type
_entity_poly.pdbx_seq_one_letter_code
_entity_poly.pdbx_strand_id
1 'polypeptide(L)'
;GTIATFDVKAAAARRSTDVTVEQLGKAAQLPWEQDGPRWHLQDRIAHTGQPCRWEGMALKFVLDLLGKQKALAEPNWNHRSTVEVKGQTGSGWFLHARTGGEWLLALCFRVKKNTFESDSLDQQLGLLPLDERDDIQAYGRDPRVKVRNLKTPWQEVTVKVWNREEIDNTAFRQFLQTAVDGFLKQSQQERANPDDLMPWKQLGRKWHLMRKSLPKNGRIGWQFELLEKLLPMVESALPDSTADYTIRSKINWARQSDSVHVAELHTKRADGVDLVLLCAHDSITVGAIAGFGTEQDIRRHRDGRDAVRIRFTTAKQCEQKGLKEFLRETGKTLADRG
;
A
#
# COMPACT_ATOMS: atom_id res chain seq x y z
N GLY A 1 -61.42 -47.26 5.38
CA GLY A 1 -60.06 -46.84 5.78
C GLY A 1 -59.79 -45.52 5.13
N THR A 2 -59.69 -44.45 5.92
CA THR A 2 -59.50 -43.09 5.41
C THR A 2 -58.02 -42.88 5.09
N ILE A 3 -57.71 -42.63 3.82
CA ILE A 3 -56.34 -42.30 3.40
C ILE A 3 -56.01 -40.91 3.94
N ALA A 4 -55.00 -40.82 4.81
CA ALA A 4 -54.52 -39.55 5.33
C ALA A 4 -53.86 -38.76 4.20
N THR A 5 -54.51 -37.70 3.76
CA THR A 5 -53.99 -36.77 2.76
C THR A 5 -52.83 -35.98 3.38
N PHE A 6 -51.63 -36.16 2.85
CA PHE A 6 -50.43 -35.43 3.30
C PHE A 6 -50.57 -33.94 2.97
N ASP A 7 -50.64 -33.10 4.00
CA ASP A 7 -50.75 -31.65 3.84
C ASP A 7 -49.37 -31.03 3.60
N VAL A 8 -49.08 -30.76 2.33
CA VAL A 8 -47.84 -30.12 1.86
C VAL A 8 -47.64 -28.73 2.49
N LYS A 9 -48.71 -27.99 2.80
CA LYS A 9 -48.60 -26.67 3.44
C LYS A 9 -48.17 -26.79 4.90
N ALA A 10 -48.68 -27.80 5.62
CA ALA A 10 -48.27 -28.08 6.99
C ALA A 10 -46.82 -28.60 7.08
N ALA A 11 -46.37 -29.36 6.08
CA ALA A 11 -44.99 -29.85 5.99
C ALA A 11 -43.97 -28.75 5.62
N ALA A 12 -44.37 -27.75 4.85
CA ALA A 12 -43.52 -26.62 4.45
C ALA A 12 -43.50 -25.45 5.45
N ALA A 13 -44.32 -25.52 6.51
CA ALA A 13 -44.38 -24.47 7.52
C ALA A 13 -43.12 -24.50 8.42
N ARG A 14 -42.36 -23.41 8.38
CA ARG A 14 -41.13 -23.21 9.17
C ARG A 14 -41.42 -23.36 10.67
N ARG A 15 -40.76 -24.32 11.32
CA ARG A 15 -40.85 -24.54 12.78
C ARG A 15 -39.82 -23.69 13.50
N SER A 16 -40.07 -23.39 14.77
CA SER A 16 -39.13 -22.65 15.62
C SER A 16 -37.79 -23.36 15.83
N THR A 17 -37.72 -24.67 15.57
CA THR A 17 -36.51 -25.50 15.61
C THR A 17 -35.80 -25.63 14.27
N ASP A 18 -36.34 -25.08 13.18
CA ASP A 18 -35.74 -25.21 11.86
C ASP A 18 -34.54 -24.27 11.74
N VAL A 19 -33.35 -24.85 11.66
CA VAL A 19 -32.10 -24.13 11.47
C VAL A 19 -31.94 -23.82 9.99
N THR A 20 -31.72 -22.55 9.67
CA THR A 20 -31.49 -22.11 8.28
C THR A 20 -30.11 -22.58 7.79
N VAL A 21 -29.95 -22.78 6.47
CA VAL A 21 -28.64 -23.13 5.88
C VAL A 21 -27.61 -22.03 6.19
N GLU A 22 -28.05 -20.76 6.26
CA GLU A 22 -27.22 -19.63 6.67
C GLU A 22 -26.79 -19.68 8.15
N GLN A 23 -27.57 -20.32 9.02
CA GLN A 23 -27.23 -20.53 10.44
C GLN A 23 -26.28 -21.73 10.63
N LEU A 24 -26.42 -22.80 9.84
CA LEU A 24 -25.53 -23.96 9.84
C LEU A 24 -24.08 -23.58 9.43
N GLY A 25 -23.93 -22.69 8.45
CA GLY A 25 -22.61 -22.27 7.96
C GLY A 25 -21.86 -21.26 8.85
N LYS A 26 -22.52 -20.59 9.80
CA LYS A 26 -21.92 -19.53 10.64
C LYS A 26 -21.28 -20.02 11.94
N ALA A 27 -21.58 -21.24 12.37
CA ALA A 27 -21.09 -21.79 13.64
C ALA A 27 -19.94 -22.81 13.49
N ALA A 28 -19.69 -23.31 12.27
CA ALA A 28 -18.63 -24.28 12.04
C ALA A 28 -17.29 -23.57 11.77
N GLN A 29 -16.30 -23.82 12.62
CA GLN A 29 -14.91 -23.42 12.35
C GLN A 29 -14.43 -24.12 11.08
N LEU A 30 -13.72 -23.37 10.22
CA LEU A 30 -13.15 -23.91 9.00
C LEU A 30 -11.98 -24.85 9.33
N PRO A 31 -11.61 -25.80 8.46
CA PRO A 31 -10.56 -26.79 8.77
C PRO A 31 -9.22 -26.17 9.22
N TRP A 32 -8.83 -25.04 8.62
CA TRP A 32 -7.62 -24.29 8.99
C TRP A 32 -7.75 -23.48 10.28
N GLU A 33 -8.98 -23.16 10.72
CA GLU A 33 -9.25 -22.54 12.02
C GLU A 33 -9.20 -23.57 13.14
N GLN A 34 -9.62 -24.82 12.86
CA GLN A 34 -9.57 -25.93 13.82
C GLN A 34 -8.15 -26.44 14.05
N ASP A 35 -7.44 -26.81 12.97
CA ASP A 35 -6.07 -27.31 13.02
C ASP A 35 -5.31 -26.87 11.76
N GLY A 36 -4.85 -25.61 11.80
CA GLY A 36 -4.07 -25.00 10.73
C GLY A 36 -2.81 -25.79 10.33
N PRO A 37 -1.94 -26.21 11.27
CA PRO A 37 -0.79 -27.07 10.96
C PRO A 37 -1.20 -28.35 10.24
N ARG A 38 -2.19 -29.10 10.72
CA ARG A 38 -2.65 -30.31 10.05
C ARG A 38 -3.22 -30.02 8.66
N TRP A 39 -4.04 -28.98 8.52
CA TRP A 39 -4.61 -28.56 7.25
C TRP A 39 -3.52 -28.26 6.20
N HIS A 40 -2.50 -27.50 6.59
CA HIS A 40 -1.44 -27.08 5.68
C HIS A 40 -0.32 -28.10 5.50
N LEU A 41 -0.13 -29.05 6.41
CA LEU A 41 0.96 -30.04 6.37
C LEU A 41 0.49 -31.47 6.04
N GLN A 42 -0.80 -31.75 6.07
CA GLN A 42 -1.34 -33.09 5.76
C GLN A 42 -2.59 -33.01 4.86
N ASP A 43 -3.65 -32.35 5.31
CA ASP A 43 -4.99 -32.44 4.70
C ASP A 43 -5.22 -31.42 3.55
N ARG A 44 -4.15 -31.05 2.84
CA ARG A 44 -4.15 -29.95 1.89
C ARG A 44 -5.02 -30.23 0.67
N ILE A 45 -5.88 -29.27 0.34
CA ILE A 45 -6.66 -29.26 -0.89
C ILE A 45 -6.20 -28.11 -1.79
N ALA A 46 -5.93 -28.44 -3.06
CA ALA A 46 -5.54 -27.50 -4.08
C ALA A 46 -6.72 -26.61 -4.51
N HIS A 47 -6.42 -25.52 -5.21
CA HIS A 47 -7.45 -24.64 -5.79
C HIS A 47 -8.37 -25.35 -6.78
N THR A 48 -7.92 -26.46 -7.38
CA THR A 48 -8.68 -27.35 -8.27
C THR A 48 -9.64 -28.27 -7.51
N GLY A 49 -9.61 -28.28 -6.17
CA GLY A 49 -10.35 -29.22 -5.33
C GLY A 49 -9.68 -30.59 -5.18
N GLN A 50 -8.57 -30.83 -5.88
CA GLN A 50 -7.79 -32.07 -5.79
C GLN A 50 -6.86 -32.07 -4.56
N PRO A 51 -6.46 -33.25 -4.05
CA PRO A 51 -5.41 -33.35 -3.05
C PRO A 51 -4.10 -32.74 -3.56
N CYS A 52 -3.39 -31.97 -2.72
CA CYS A 52 -2.06 -31.49 -3.07
C CYS A 52 -1.06 -32.65 -3.16
N ARG A 53 -0.22 -32.62 -4.19
CA ARG A 53 0.84 -33.59 -4.50
C ARG A 53 2.23 -33.17 -4.02
N TRP A 54 2.44 -31.89 -3.72
CA TRP A 54 3.67 -31.47 -3.03
C TRP A 54 3.72 -31.97 -1.58
N GLU A 55 4.93 -32.18 -1.08
CA GLU A 55 5.22 -32.77 0.21
C GLU A 55 5.08 -31.74 1.36
N GLY A 56 4.16 -31.99 2.30
CA GLY A 56 3.94 -31.14 3.48
C GLY A 56 5.21 -30.88 4.31
N MET A 57 6.13 -31.85 4.34
CA MET A 57 7.40 -31.74 5.06
C MET A 57 8.32 -30.65 4.50
N ALA A 58 8.18 -30.27 3.22
CA ALA A 58 8.90 -29.13 2.66
C ALA A 58 8.51 -27.83 3.38
N LEU A 59 7.20 -27.59 3.58
CA LEU A 59 6.73 -26.43 4.34
C LEU A 59 7.18 -26.51 5.80
N LYS A 60 7.02 -27.67 6.44
CA LYS A 60 7.45 -27.87 7.83
C LYS A 60 8.94 -27.54 8.00
N PHE A 61 9.78 -28.03 7.09
CA PHE A 61 11.22 -27.78 7.11
C PHE A 61 11.56 -26.29 7.07
N VAL A 62 10.92 -25.53 6.16
CA VAL A 62 11.12 -24.07 6.07
C VAL A 62 10.69 -23.39 7.37
N LEU A 63 9.52 -23.74 7.90
CA LEU A 63 9.00 -23.13 9.13
C LEU A 63 9.87 -23.48 10.35
N ASP A 64 10.41 -24.69 10.44
CA ASP A 64 11.36 -25.09 11.50
C ASP A 64 12.66 -24.27 11.43
N LEU A 65 13.13 -23.90 10.23
CA LEU A 65 14.29 -23.00 10.08
C LEU A 65 13.96 -21.57 10.51
N LEU A 66 12.78 -21.08 10.15
CA LEU A 66 12.34 -19.74 10.51
C LEU A 66 12.02 -19.60 12.00
N GLY A 67 11.49 -20.64 12.64
CA GLY A 67 11.21 -20.66 14.08
C GLY A 67 12.45 -20.50 14.97
N LYS A 68 13.65 -20.73 14.42
CA LYS A 68 14.92 -20.44 15.13
C LYS A 68 15.23 -18.95 15.19
N GLN A 69 14.57 -18.13 14.37
CA GLN A 69 14.79 -16.70 14.27
C GLN A 69 13.84 -15.94 15.21
N LYS A 70 14.33 -15.53 16.38
CA LYS A 70 13.55 -14.78 17.39
C LYS A 70 12.94 -13.46 16.88
N ALA A 71 13.47 -12.93 15.77
CA ALA A 71 12.99 -11.70 15.16
C ALA A 71 11.77 -11.91 14.24
N LEU A 72 11.39 -13.16 13.97
CA LEU A 72 10.18 -13.53 13.25
C LEU A 72 9.10 -13.99 14.24
N ALA A 73 7.84 -13.72 13.88
CA ALA A 73 6.69 -14.20 14.63
C ALA A 73 6.39 -15.67 14.30
N GLU A 74 5.61 -16.31 15.16
CA GLU A 74 5.08 -17.65 14.89
C GLU A 74 4.26 -17.69 13.60
N PRO A 75 4.25 -18.83 12.87
CA PRO A 75 3.46 -18.96 11.66
C PRO A 75 1.97 -18.77 11.93
N ASN A 76 1.34 -17.91 11.13
CA ASN A 76 -0.11 -17.74 11.10
C ASN A 76 -0.71 -18.71 10.09
N TRP A 77 -1.52 -19.64 10.59
CA TRP A 77 -2.18 -20.69 9.82
C TRP A 77 -3.63 -20.37 9.46
N ASN A 78 -4.16 -19.22 9.90
CA ASN A 78 -5.58 -18.89 9.78
C ASN A 78 -5.94 -18.36 8.37
N HIS A 79 -5.72 -19.17 7.34
CA HIS A 79 -6.15 -18.89 5.98
C HIS A 79 -6.19 -20.18 5.15
N ARG A 80 -7.19 -20.35 4.29
CA ARG A 80 -7.40 -21.61 3.54
C ARG A 80 -6.20 -22.12 2.74
N SER A 81 -5.36 -21.23 2.23
CA SER A 81 -4.32 -21.57 1.26
C SER A 81 -3.00 -20.82 1.46
N THR A 82 -2.81 -20.19 2.62
CA THR A 82 -1.62 -19.39 2.87
C THR A 82 -1.18 -19.54 4.31
N VAL A 83 0.09 -19.86 4.53
CA VAL A 83 0.73 -19.71 5.83
C VAL A 83 1.60 -18.47 5.79
N GLU A 84 1.41 -17.58 6.76
CA GLU A 84 2.10 -16.29 6.81
C GLU A 84 3.06 -16.24 8.00
N VAL A 85 4.31 -15.82 7.76
CA VAL A 85 5.28 -15.49 8.82
C VAL A 85 5.58 -14.00 8.74
N LYS A 86 5.49 -13.29 9.87
CA LYS A 86 5.76 -11.84 9.97
C LYS A 86 7.05 -11.55 10.71
N GLY A 87 7.52 -10.31 10.62
CA GLY A 87 8.48 -9.79 11.59
C GLY A 87 7.80 -9.58 12.95
N GLN A 88 8.46 -9.97 14.03
CA GLN A 88 7.92 -9.95 15.41
C GLN A 88 7.39 -8.56 15.82
N THR A 89 8.07 -7.51 15.39
CA THR A 89 7.84 -6.12 15.82
C THR A 89 7.07 -5.30 14.77
N GLY A 90 6.24 -5.95 13.93
CA GLY A 90 5.27 -5.26 13.07
C GLY A 90 5.77 -4.81 11.69
N SER A 91 6.88 -5.35 11.17
CA SER A 91 7.42 -4.97 9.84
C SER A 91 6.63 -5.50 8.63
N GLY A 92 5.39 -5.96 8.84
CA GLY A 92 4.65 -6.74 7.85
C GLY A 92 5.15 -8.18 7.72
N TRP A 93 4.75 -8.83 6.62
CA TRP A 93 5.05 -10.23 6.33
C TRP A 93 6.45 -10.42 5.74
N PHE A 94 7.10 -11.50 6.14
CA PHE A 94 8.37 -11.99 5.59
C PHE A 94 8.14 -13.13 4.60
N LEU A 95 7.31 -14.12 4.97
CA LEU A 95 6.98 -15.26 4.11
C LEU A 95 5.46 -15.36 3.94
N HIS A 96 5.02 -15.54 2.70
CA HIS A 96 3.73 -16.12 2.34
C HIS A 96 3.96 -17.45 1.64
N ALA A 97 3.73 -18.56 2.35
CA ALA A 97 3.74 -19.89 1.76
C ALA A 97 2.35 -20.19 1.19
N ARG A 98 2.22 -20.23 -0.14
CA ARG A 98 0.97 -20.53 -0.84
C ARG A 98 0.83 -22.04 -0.98
N THR A 99 -0.11 -22.60 -0.23
CA THR A 99 -0.28 -24.05 -0.04
C THR A 99 -1.36 -24.67 -0.92
N GLY A 100 -2.13 -23.85 -1.65
CA GLY A 100 -3.22 -24.28 -2.53
C GLY A 100 -2.79 -24.70 -3.95
N GLY A 101 -1.48 -24.75 -4.25
CA GLY A 101 -0.99 -25.33 -5.49
C GLY A 101 -1.08 -26.85 -5.45
N GLU A 102 -1.55 -27.49 -6.53
CA GLU A 102 -1.67 -28.94 -6.57
C GLU A 102 -0.29 -29.59 -6.52
N TRP A 103 0.58 -29.24 -7.46
CA TRP A 103 1.89 -29.87 -7.56
C TRP A 103 2.98 -29.16 -6.79
N LEU A 104 2.87 -27.84 -6.58
CA LEU A 104 3.98 -27.03 -6.05
C LEU A 104 3.54 -26.15 -4.89
N LEU A 105 4.35 -26.14 -3.83
CA LEU A 105 4.35 -25.14 -2.78
C LEU A 105 5.07 -23.88 -3.29
N ALA A 106 4.40 -22.73 -3.30
CA ALA A 106 5.07 -21.47 -3.64
C ALA A 106 5.45 -20.70 -2.36
N LEU A 107 6.75 -20.61 -2.08
CA LEU A 107 7.32 -19.85 -0.99
C LEU A 107 7.64 -18.43 -1.48
N CYS A 108 6.82 -17.46 -1.10
CA CYS A 108 7.02 -16.06 -1.48
C CYS A 108 7.67 -15.31 -0.31
N PHE A 109 8.91 -14.86 -0.48
CA PHE A 109 9.66 -14.11 0.50
C PHE A 109 9.69 -12.63 0.17
N ARG A 110 9.61 -11.78 1.20
CA ARG A 110 9.80 -10.35 1.10
C ARG A 110 11.14 -9.97 1.69
N VAL A 111 12.01 -9.38 0.87
CA VAL A 111 13.39 -9.03 1.24
C VAL A 111 13.70 -7.61 0.79
N LYS A 112 14.84 -7.06 1.20
CA LYS A 112 15.27 -5.73 0.76
C LYS A 112 15.38 -5.68 -0.77
N LYS A 113 15.03 -4.55 -1.38
CA LYS A 113 15.19 -4.36 -2.83
C LYS A 113 16.63 -4.65 -3.29
N ASN A 114 16.77 -5.31 -4.44
CA ASN A 114 18.06 -5.72 -5.02
C ASN A 114 18.89 -6.68 -4.15
N THR A 115 18.26 -7.51 -3.32
CA THR A 115 19.00 -8.54 -2.56
C THR A 115 19.42 -9.70 -3.46
N PHE A 116 18.54 -10.12 -4.36
CA PHE A 116 18.76 -11.23 -5.29
C PHE A 116 18.59 -10.80 -6.74
N GLU A 117 19.25 -11.54 -7.62
CA GLU A 117 19.08 -11.54 -9.07
C GLU A 117 18.46 -12.89 -9.46
N SER A 118 17.56 -12.92 -10.46
CA SER A 118 16.72 -14.09 -10.73
C SER A 118 17.53 -15.26 -11.27
N ASP A 119 18.38 -15.04 -12.26
CA ASP A 119 19.11 -16.12 -12.95
C ASP A 119 20.19 -16.70 -12.04
N SER A 120 20.91 -15.82 -11.33
CA SER A 120 21.92 -16.25 -10.35
C SER A 120 21.30 -17.07 -9.21
N LEU A 121 20.11 -16.70 -8.73
CA LEU A 121 19.44 -17.43 -7.64
C LEU A 121 18.85 -18.76 -8.14
N ASP A 122 18.28 -18.78 -9.35
CA ASP A 122 17.77 -20.01 -9.96
C ASP A 122 18.89 -21.05 -10.12
N GLN A 123 20.05 -20.62 -10.66
CA GLN A 123 21.23 -21.47 -10.78
C GLN A 123 21.75 -21.94 -9.42
N GLN A 124 21.77 -21.05 -8.41
CA GLN A 124 22.22 -21.39 -7.06
C GLN A 124 21.33 -22.45 -6.40
N LEU A 125 20.00 -22.34 -6.57
CA LEU A 125 19.06 -23.29 -5.97
C LEU A 125 18.93 -24.58 -6.77
N GLY A 126 19.21 -24.55 -8.09
CA GLY A 126 19.29 -25.74 -8.94
C GLY A 126 17.99 -26.54 -9.02
N LEU A 127 16.83 -25.87 -8.91
CA LEU A 127 15.53 -26.52 -8.94
C LEU A 127 15.11 -26.82 -10.38
N LEU A 128 14.98 -28.10 -10.70
CA LEU A 128 14.57 -28.54 -12.03
C LEU A 128 13.17 -28.02 -12.40
N PRO A 129 12.96 -27.52 -13.64
CA PRO A 129 11.63 -27.34 -14.21
C PRO A 129 10.81 -28.63 -14.15
N LEU A 130 9.47 -28.50 -14.16
CA LEU A 130 8.61 -29.68 -14.08
C LEU A 130 8.77 -30.63 -15.28
N ASP A 131 9.02 -30.08 -16.47
CA ASP A 131 9.24 -30.88 -17.70
C ASP A 131 10.49 -31.77 -17.64
N GLU A 132 11.45 -31.45 -16.77
CA GLU A 132 12.72 -32.17 -16.61
C GLU A 132 12.66 -33.19 -15.46
N ARG A 133 11.47 -33.38 -14.87
CA ARG A 133 11.24 -34.29 -13.77
C ARG A 133 10.42 -35.50 -14.20
N ASP A 134 11.02 -36.67 -14.13
CA ASP A 134 10.36 -37.93 -14.50
C ASP A 134 9.35 -38.43 -13.44
N ASP A 135 9.39 -37.85 -12.23
CA ASP A 135 8.59 -38.26 -11.07
C ASP A 135 7.31 -37.42 -10.87
N ILE A 136 7.04 -36.44 -11.74
CA ILE A 136 5.89 -35.54 -11.64
C ILE A 136 4.99 -35.65 -12.88
N GLN A 137 3.70 -35.87 -12.66
CA GLN A 137 2.68 -35.96 -13.73
C GLN A 137 2.12 -34.57 -14.10
N ALA A 138 2.98 -33.55 -14.10
CA ALA A 138 2.63 -32.19 -14.44
C ALA A 138 3.71 -31.58 -15.34
N TYR A 139 3.27 -30.86 -16.36
CA TYR A 139 4.16 -30.18 -17.30
C TYR A 139 4.22 -28.68 -16.98
N GLY A 140 5.41 -28.11 -17.12
CA GLY A 140 5.67 -26.69 -16.92
C GLY A 140 7.15 -26.35 -17.13
N ARG A 141 7.40 -25.47 -18.10
CA ARG A 141 8.73 -24.87 -18.36
C ARG A 141 9.00 -23.61 -17.57
N ASP A 142 8.03 -23.16 -16.78
CA ASP A 142 8.17 -21.95 -15.99
C ASP A 142 9.33 -22.12 -14.99
N PRO A 143 10.23 -21.13 -14.86
CA PRO A 143 11.24 -21.11 -13.82
C PRO A 143 10.65 -21.33 -12.44
N ARG A 144 11.40 -22.08 -11.63
CA ARG A 144 11.04 -22.40 -10.24
C ARG A 144 11.33 -21.25 -9.31
N VAL A 145 12.30 -20.41 -9.66
CA VAL A 145 12.63 -19.18 -8.97
C VAL A 145 12.16 -17.98 -9.79
N LYS A 146 11.57 -17.00 -9.10
CA LYS A 146 11.22 -15.71 -9.69
C LYS A 146 11.55 -14.59 -8.73
N VAL A 147 12.33 -13.63 -9.21
CA VAL A 147 12.67 -12.42 -8.44
C VAL A 147 12.00 -11.21 -9.06
N ARG A 148 11.38 -10.36 -8.24
CA ARG A 148 10.73 -9.12 -8.69
C ARG A 148 10.91 -8.00 -7.68
N ASN A 149 11.50 -6.89 -8.13
CA ASN A 149 11.53 -5.66 -7.35
C ASN A 149 10.14 -5.00 -7.31
N LEU A 150 9.70 -4.58 -6.12
CA LEU A 150 8.47 -3.82 -5.96
C LEU A 150 8.73 -2.32 -6.18
N LYS A 151 7.64 -1.53 -6.25
CA LYS A 151 7.73 -0.06 -6.27
C LYS A 151 8.22 0.50 -4.91
N THR A 152 7.99 -0.24 -3.85
CA THR A 152 8.45 0.02 -2.48
C THR A 152 9.91 -0.43 -2.30
N PRO A 153 10.59 -0.18 -1.16
CA PRO A 153 11.99 -0.61 -0.96
C PRO A 153 12.16 -2.13 -0.75
N TRP A 154 11.22 -2.92 -1.27
CA TRP A 154 11.15 -4.36 -1.11
C TRP A 154 11.30 -5.08 -2.46
N GLN A 155 11.78 -6.31 -2.38
CA GLN A 155 11.82 -7.29 -3.44
C GLN A 155 11.04 -8.52 -3.00
N GLU A 156 10.33 -9.13 -3.94
CA GLU A 156 9.62 -10.39 -3.77
C GLU A 156 10.41 -11.49 -4.47
N VAL A 157 10.71 -12.56 -3.75
CA VAL A 157 11.38 -13.75 -4.26
C VAL A 157 10.42 -14.92 -4.10
N THR A 158 10.03 -15.56 -5.20
CA THR A 158 9.18 -16.74 -5.18
C THR A 158 10.02 -17.96 -5.52
N VAL A 159 10.00 -18.97 -4.65
CA VAL A 159 10.61 -20.29 -4.89
C VAL A 159 9.49 -21.32 -4.87
N LYS A 160 9.31 -22.04 -5.98
CA LYS A 160 8.34 -23.12 -6.11
C LYS A 160 9.02 -24.44 -5.77
N VAL A 161 8.47 -25.19 -4.81
CA VAL A 161 9.05 -26.42 -4.25
C VAL A 161 8.03 -27.55 -4.36
N TRP A 162 8.47 -28.74 -4.74
CA TRP A 162 7.67 -29.95 -4.76
C TRP A 162 7.86 -30.77 -3.49
N ASN A 163 9.11 -30.99 -3.05
CA ASN A 163 9.41 -31.82 -1.88
C ASN A 163 10.51 -31.24 -0.99
N ARG A 164 10.75 -31.85 0.16
CA ARG A 164 11.78 -31.41 1.11
C ARG A 164 13.18 -31.57 0.54
N GLU A 165 13.46 -32.66 -0.17
CA GLU A 165 14.80 -32.99 -0.68
C GLU A 165 15.35 -31.90 -1.61
N GLU A 166 14.48 -31.25 -2.40
CA GLU A 166 14.83 -30.12 -3.25
C GLU A 166 15.43 -28.93 -2.47
N ILE A 167 15.08 -28.77 -1.19
CA ILE A 167 15.44 -27.59 -0.38
C ILE A 167 16.23 -27.92 0.89
N ASP A 168 16.39 -29.20 1.23
CA ASP A 168 17.19 -29.63 2.38
C ASP A 168 18.67 -29.71 2.02
N ASN A 169 19.22 -28.57 1.61
CA ASN A 169 20.61 -28.43 1.19
C ASN A 169 21.20 -27.10 1.67
N THR A 170 22.53 -26.98 1.54
CA THR A 170 23.27 -25.80 1.99
C THR A 170 22.90 -24.54 1.21
N ALA A 171 22.66 -24.66 -0.10
CA ALA A 171 22.34 -23.52 -0.96
C ALA A 171 21.03 -22.85 -0.53
N PHE A 172 19.98 -23.64 -0.28
CA PHE A 172 18.70 -23.12 0.19
C PHE A 172 18.81 -22.51 1.60
N ARG A 173 19.59 -23.11 2.50
CA ARG A 173 19.83 -22.56 3.85
C ARG A 173 20.55 -21.21 3.79
N GLN A 174 21.54 -21.06 2.92
CA GLN A 174 22.23 -19.78 2.68
C GLN A 174 21.27 -18.74 2.11
N PHE A 175 20.49 -19.10 1.09
CA PHE A 175 19.44 -18.24 0.54
C PHE A 175 18.49 -17.75 1.64
N LEU A 176 17.97 -18.67 2.46
CA LEU A 176 17.01 -18.33 3.50
C LEU A 176 17.60 -17.40 4.56
N GLN A 177 18.87 -17.62 4.95
CA GLN A 177 19.57 -16.74 5.88
C GLN A 177 19.72 -15.32 5.28
N THR A 178 20.20 -15.21 4.04
CA THR A 178 20.31 -13.91 3.35
C THR A 178 18.96 -13.22 3.21
N ALA A 179 17.89 -13.96 2.95
CA ALA A 179 16.53 -13.43 2.86
C ALA A 179 16.06 -12.85 4.22
N VAL A 180 16.28 -13.58 5.31
CA VAL A 180 15.95 -13.11 6.67
C VAL A 180 16.76 -11.85 6.99
N ASP A 181 18.06 -11.84 6.75
CA ASP A 181 18.92 -10.68 7.05
C ASP A 181 18.50 -9.45 6.24
N GLY A 182 18.21 -9.63 4.95
CA GLY A 182 17.69 -8.57 4.08
C GLY A 182 16.36 -8.02 4.57
N PHE A 183 15.43 -8.89 4.99
CA PHE A 183 14.15 -8.48 5.55
C PHE A 183 14.30 -7.68 6.84
N LEU A 184 15.12 -8.17 7.79
CA LEU A 184 15.33 -7.54 9.08
C LEU A 184 16.04 -6.18 8.93
N LYS A 185 17.02 -6.09 8.04
CA LYS A 185 17.72 -4.82 7.75
C LYS A 185 16.75 -3.78 7.19
N GLN A 186 15.94 -4.12 6.18
CA GLN A 186 14.97 -3.18 5.61
C GLN A 186 13.88 -2.81 6.62
N SER A 187 13.42 -3.78 7.40
CA SER A 187 12.48 -3.57 8.51
C SER A 187 12.97 -2.56 9.54
N GLN A 188 14.23 -2.66 9.95
CA GLN A 188 14.83 -1.72 10.89
C GLN A 188 14.96 -0.33 10.27
N GLN A 189 15.33 -0.23 8.99
CA GLN A 189 15.41 1.04 8.27
C GLN A 189 14.04 1.74 8.18
N GLU A 190 12.97 0.99 7.90
CA GLU A 190 11.60 1.53 7.87
C GLU A 190 11.12 2.02 9.24
N ARG A 191 11.55 1.37 10.33
CA ARG A 191 11.25 1.86 11.69
C ARG A 191 12.06 3.09 12.07
N ALA A 192 13.32 3.16 11.65
CA ALA A 192 14.18 4.29 11.93
C ALA A 192 13.68 5.56 11.21
N ASN A 193 13.07 5.42 10.03
CA ASN A 193 12.52 6.53 9.25
C ASN A 193 11.01 6.36 8.96
N PRO A 194 10.12 6.54 9.97
CA PRO A 194 8.66 6.38 9.79
C PRO A 194 8.06 7.34 8.74
N ASP A 195 8.73 8.47 8.48
CA ASP A 195 8.23 9.51 7.59
C ASP A 195 8.13 9.06 6.12
N ASP A 196 8.87 8.04 5.69
CA ASP A 196 8.87 7.54 4.30
C ASP A 196 7.74 6.54 4.02
N LEU A 197 7.08 6.05 5.07
CA LEU A 197 5.88 5.22 4.98
C LEU A 197 4.58 6.03 4.91
N MET A 198 4.69 7.36 5.04
CA MET A 198 3.52 8.21 5.08
C MET A 198 2.85 8.28 3.70
N PRO A 199 1.53 8.04 3.60
CA PRO A 199 0.83 7.95 2.32
C PRO A 199 1.00 9.17 1.41
N TRP A 200 1.20 10.37 1.99
CA TRP A 200 1.41 11.59 1.24
C TRP A 200 2.77 11.67 0.56
N LYS A 201 3.84 11.12 1.16
CA LYS A 201 5.15 11.02 0.48
C LYS A 201 5.11 10.05 -0.71
N GLN A 202 4.33 8.98 -0.60
CA GLN A 202 4.20 7.98 -1.68
C GLN A 202 3.29 8.45 -2.82
N LEU A 203 2.17 9.10 -2.47
CA LEU A 203 1.18 9.57 -3.44
C LEU A 203 1.51 10.96 -4.00
N GLY A 204 2.33 11.74 -3.30
CA GLY A 204 2.75 13.10 -3.67
C GLY A 204 1.57 13.95 -4.07
N ARG A 205 1.61 14.51 -5.29
CA ARG A 205 0.55 15.33 -5.88
C ARG A 205 -0.84 14.70 -5.76
N LYS A 206 -0.98 13.37 -5.92
CA LYS A 206 -2.28 12.69 -5.83
C LYS A 206 -2.87 12.76 -4.42
N TRP A 207 -2.06 12.77 -3.36
CA TRP A 207 -2.55 12.88 -1.99
C TRP A 207 -3.32 14.18 -1.75
N HIS A 208 -2.83 15.28 -2.30
CA HIS A 208 -3.44 16.59 -2.15
C HIS A 208 -4.83 16.65 -2.80
N LEU A 209 -5.05 15.88 -3.87
CA LEU A 209 -6.32 15.69 -4.55
C LEU A 209 -7.21 14.57 -3.94
N MET A 210 -6.89 14.06 -2.75
CA MET A 210 -7.76 13.12 -2.03
C MET A 210 -8.39 13.74 -0.79
N ARG A 211 -9.64 13.38 -0.48
CA ARG A 211 -10.32 13.81 0.77
C ARG A 211 -9.70 13.21 2.04
N LYS A 212 -8.82 12.22 1.90
CA LYS A 212 -8.13 11.57 3.03
C LYS A 212 -7.28 12.60 3.79
N SER A 213 -7.29 12.49 5.12
CA SER A 213 -6.62 13.41 6.05
C SER A 213 -7.23 14.81 6.21
N LEU A 214 -8.42 15.06 5.69
CA LEU A 214 -9.21 16.20 6.17
C LEU A 214 -9.58 15.99 7.66
N PRO A 215 -9.64 17.07 8.45
CA PRO A 215 -10.09 16.99 9.84
C PRO A 215 -11.45 16.30 9.92
N LYS A 216 -11.56 15.27 10.77
CA LYS A 216 -12.80 14.51 10.97
C LYS A 216 -13.83 15.26 11.83
N ASN A 217 -13.38 16.28 12.56
CA ASN A 217 -14.19 16.99 13.53
C ASN A 217 -14.75 18.24 12.86
N GLY A 218 -15.89 18.10 12.18
CA GLY A 218 -16.63 19.22 11.59
C GLY A 218 -17.15 18.95 10.18
N ARG A 219 -18.15 19.73 9.78
CA ARG A 219 -18.66 19.75 8.42
C ARG A 219 -17.66 20.51 7.56
N ILE A 220 -17.02 19.83 6.60
CA ILE A 220 -16.15 20.49 5.61
C ILE A 220 -17.03 21.36 4.73
N GLY A 221 -16.93 22.68 4.90
CA GLY A 221 -17.80 23.68 4.28
C GLY A 221 -17.43 24.08 2.85
N TRP A 222 -16.39 23.46 2.28
CA TRP A 222 -15.85 23.83 0.97
C TRP A 222 -15.88 22.67 -0.05
N GLN A 223 -15.93 23.03 -1.34
CA GLN A 223 -16.00 22.12 -2.48
C GLN A 223 -14.63 21.54 -2.78
N PHE A 224 -14.45 20.24 -2.55
CA PHE A 224 -13.13 19.62 -2.65
C PHE A 224 -12.57 19.62 -4.08
N GLU A 225 -13.47 19.57 -5.06
CA GLU A 225 -13.20 19.63 -6.50
C GLU A 225 -12.53 20.95 -6.91
N LEU A 226 -12.54 21.98 -6.04
CA LEU A 226 -11.80 23.23 -6.29
C LEU A 226 -10.29 22.98 -6.45
N LEU A 227 -9.73 21.98 -5.76
CA LEU A 227 -8.30 21.67 -5.83
C LEU A 227 -7.87 21.20 -7.22
N GLU A 228 -8.75 20.52 -7.96
CA GLU A 228 -8.48 20.09 -9.33
C GLU A 228 -8.37 21.27 -10.30
N LYS A 229 -9.00 22.41 -9.96
CA LYS A 229 -8.91 23.65 -10.74
C LYS A 229 -7.79 24.58 -10.26
N LEU A 230 -7.65 24.75 -8.95
CA LEU A 230 -6.70 25.70 -8.35
C LEU A 230 -5.26 25.22 -8.46
N LEU A 231 -4.97 23.95 -8.18
CA LEU A 231 -3.60 23.44 -8.18
C LEU A 231 -2.90 23.62 -9.53
N PRO A 232 -3.48 23.22 -10.69
CA PRO A 232 -2.85 23.46 -11.99
C PRO A 232 -2.64 24.94 -12.30
N MET A 233 -3.52 25.82 -11.81
CA MET A 233 -3.38 27.27 -11.99
C MET A 233 -2.16 27.82 -11.24
N VAL A 234 -1.96 27.39 -10.00
CA VAL A 234 -0.79 27.76 -9.18
C VAL A 234 0.49 27.19 -9.78
N GLU A 235 0.48 25.91 -10.20
CA GLU A 235 1.62 25.27 -10.87
C GLU A 235 2.01 26.01 -12.15
N SER A 236 1.02 26.43 -12.96
CA SER A 236 1.28 27.20 -14.19
C SER A 236 1.79 28.62 -13.93
N ALA A 237 1.44 29.20 -12.79
CA ALA A 237 1.89 30.53 -12.38
C ALA A 237 3.32 30.51 -11.80
N LEU A 238 3.83 29.35 -11.36
CA LEU A 238 5.14 29.20 -10.72
C LEU A 238 6.06 28.25 -11.52
N PRO A 239 6.34 28.53 -12.81
CA PRO A 239 7.12 27.63 -13.66
C PRO A 239 8.57 27.44 -13.18
N ASP A 240 9.16 28.47 -12.57
CA ASP A 240 10.55 28.47 -12.09
C ASP A 240 10.68 28.04 -10.61
N SER A 241 9.69 27.31 -10.12
CA SER A 241 9.65 26.79 -8.75
C SER A 241 9.55 25.27 -8.73
N THR A 242 10.14 24.65 -7.71
CA THR A 242 10.00 23.24 -7.39
C THR A 242 8.91 23.06 -6.35
N ALA A 243 7.91 22.23 -6.67
CA ALA A 243 6.84 21.86 -5.75
C ALA A 243 7.25 20.70 -4.84
N ASP A 244 7.11 20.89 -3.53
CA ASP A 244 7.26 19.86 -2.50
C ASP A 244 5.87 19.36 -2.05
N TYR A 245 5.57 18.12 -2.43
CA TYR A 245 4.34 17.40 -2.06
C TYR A 245 4.54 16.46 -0.86
N THR A 246 5.68 16.51 -0.18
CA THR A 246 6.02 15.59 0.91
C THR A 246 5.44 16.01 2.26
N ILE A 247 4.76 17.16 2.31
CA ILE A 247 4.10 17.67 3.51
C ILE A 247 2.61 17.26 3.50
N ARG A 248 2.17 16.64 4.59
CA ARG A 248 0.81 16.06 4.71
C ARG A 248 -0.34 17.01 4.37
N SER A 249 -0.25 18.26 4.80
CA SER A 249 -1.36 19.22 4.82
C SER A 249 -1.27 20.30 3.75
N LYS A 250 -0.09 20.54 3.18
CA LYS A 250 0.16 21.64 2.25
C LYS A 250 1.19 21.27 1.18
N ILE A 251 1.18 22.02 0.09
CA ILE A 251 2.20 21.97 -0.95
C ILE A 251 3.02 23.25 -0.81
N ASN A 252 4.34 23.11 -0.82
CA ASN A 252 5.25 24.24 -0.78
C ASN A 252 5.93 24.41 -2.13
N TRP A 253 6.11 25.64 -2.58
CA TRP A 253 6.96 25.96 -3.73
C TRP A 253 8.21 26.69 -3.27
N ALA A 254 9.36 26.23 -3.76
CA ALA A 254 10.64 26.89 -3.59
C ALA A 254 11.21 27.26 -4.96
N ARG A 255 11.74 28.47 -5.08
CA ARG A 255 12.35 28.95 -6.32
C ARG A 255 13.55 28.08 -6.68
N GLN A 256 13.65 27.66 -7.94
CA GLN A 256 14.69 26.73 -8.39
C GLN A 256 16.11 27.30 -8.29
N SER A 257 16.26 28.62 -8.40
CA SER A 257 17.56 29.29 -8.44
C SER A 257 18.28 29.39 -7.09
N ASP A 258 17.55 29.37 -5.97
CA ASP A 258 18.11 29.57 -4.63
C ASP A 258 17.37 28.81 -3.51
N SER A 259 16.39 27.98 -3.87
CA SER A 259 15.56 27.22 -2.92
C SER A 259 14.79 28.10 -1.92
N VAL A 260 14.64 29.41 -2.18
CA VAL A 260 13.85 30.30 -1.33
C VAL A 260 12.39 29.94 -1.48
N HIS A 261 11.70 29.81 -0.35
CA HIS A 261 10.28 29.50 -0.32
C HIS A 261 9.44 30.68 -0.82
N VAL A 262 8.54 30.46 -1.78
CA VAL A 262 7.78 31.53 -2.45
C VAL A 262 6.27 31.39 -2.34
N ALA A 263 5.74 30.18 -2.16
CA ALA A 263 4.30 29.97 -2.05
C ALA A 263 3.93 28.71 -1.26
N GLU A 264 2.74 28.72 -0.66
CA GLU A 264 2.12 27.57 0.00
C GLU A 264 0.68 27.39 -0.47
N LEU A 265 0.25 26.13 -0.62
CA LEU A 265 -1.15 25.78 -0.84
C LEU A 265 -1.60 24.80 0.25
N HIS A 266 -2.41 25.27 1.20
CA HIS A 266 -2.95 24.46 2.29
C HIS A 266 -4.18 23.71 1.80
N THR A 267 -4.07 22.38 1.70
CA THR A 267 -5.08 21.52 1.04
C THR A 267 -5.97 20.75 2.00
N LYS A 268 -5.65 20.73 3.30
CA LYS A 268 -6.29 19.88 4.31
C LYS A 268 -6.89 20.67 5.49
N ARG A 269 -7.24 21.94 5.32
CA ARG A 269 -7.91 22.71 6.39
C ARG A 269 -9.43 22.50 6.36
N ALA A 270 -10.08 22.73 7.50
CA ALA A 270 -11.52 22.55 7.64
C ALA A 270 -12.34 23.69 6.99
N ASP A 271 -11.76 24.89 6.98
CA ASP A 271 -12.36 26.16 6.58
C ASP A 271 -12.21 26.47 5.08
N GLY A 272 -11.18 25.95 4.42
CA GLY A 272 -10.99 26.14 2.98
C GLY A 272 -9.61 25.73 2.50
N VAL A 273 -9.31 26.10 1.25
CA VAL A 273 -7.97 25.99 0.67
C VAL A 273 -7.31 27.36 0.71
N ASP A 274 -6.21 27.49 1.44
CA ASP A 274 -5.46 28.74 1.54
C ASP A 274 -4.28 28.71 0.58
N LEU A 275 -4.27 29.62 -0.38
CA LEU A 275 -3.08 29.97 -1.15
C LEU A 275 -2.35 31.10 -0.42
N VAL A 276 -1.05 30.93 -0.18
CA VAL A 276 -0.18 31.95 0.41
C VAL A 276 0.94 32.24 -0.56
N LEU A 277 1.12 33.51 -0.94
CA LEU A 277 2.21 33.98 -1.80
C LEU A 277 3.13 34.89 -0.98
N LEU A 278 4.44 34.62 -0.98
CA LEU A 278 5.44 35.36 -0.21
C LEU A 278 6.11 36.43 -1.08
N CYS A 279 5.54 37.62 -1.08
CA CYS A 279 5.90 38.71 -2.00
C CYS A 279 6.78 39.76 -1.32
N ALA A 280 7.45 40.60 -2.11
CA ALA A 280 8.18 41.75 -1.57
C ALA A 280 7.23 42.64 -0.75
N HIS A 281 7.77 43.32 0.26
CA HIS A 281 6.98 44.20 1.11
C HIS A 281 6.26 45.27 0.28
N ASP A 282 4.97 45.50 0.57
CA ASP A 282 4.12 46.50 -0.09
C ASP A 282 3.96 46.34 -1.62
N SER A 283 4.38 45.19 -2.18
CA SER A 283 4.24 44.92 -3.62
C SER A 283 2.81 44.59 -4.05
N ILE A 284 1.96 44.14 -3.11
CA ILE A 284 0.57 43.76 -3.35
C ILE A 284 -0.30 44.45 -2.32
N THR A 285 -1.36 45.12 -2.79
CA THR A 285 -2.33 45.81 -1.92
C THR A 285 -3.53 44.91 -1.64
N VAL A 286 -4.22 45.14 -0.51
CA VAL A 286 -5.46 44.44 -0.16
C VAL A 286 -6.53 44.62 -1.24
N GLY A 287 -6.59 45.80 -1.87
CA GLY A 287 -7.53 46.08 -2.97
C GLY A 287 -7.28 45.21 -4.20
N ALA A 288 -6.03 44.86 -4.51
CA ALA A 288 -5.68 44.02 -5.65
C ALA A 288 -6.19 42.56 -5.51
N ILE A 289 -6.39 42.09 -4.28
CA ILE A 289 -6.82 40.71 -4.00
C ILE A 289 -8.27 40.60 -3.51
N ALA A 290 -8.92 41.73 -3.19
CA ALA A 290 -10.27 41.77 -2.60
C ALA A 290 -11.34 41.00 -3.42
N GLY A 291 -11.14 40.87 -4.73
CA GLY A 291 -12.04 40.14 -5.63
C GLY A 291 -11.86 38.62 -5.66
N PHE A 292 -10.88 38.04 -4.96
CA PHE A 292 -10.51 36.63 -5.10
C PHE A 292 -10.85 35.78 -3.88
N GLY A 293 -11.46 34.62 -4.08
CA GLY A 293 -11.77 33.71 -2.99
C GLY A 293 -12.90 34.21 -2.08
N THR A 294 -12.82 33.84 -0.80
CA THR A 294 -13.84 34.08 0.23
C THR A 294 -13.31 34.95 1.37
N GLU A 295 -12.00 34.92 1.58
CA GLU A 295 -11.30 35.66 2.62
C GLU A 295 -9.89 35.95 2.12
N GLN A 296 -9.40 37.17 2.37
CA GLN A 296 -8.06 37.60 1.99
C GLN A 296 -7.40 38.32 3.15
N ASP A 297 -6.09 38.18 3.27
CA ASP A 297 -5.31 38.82 4.32
C ASP A 297 -3.87 39.00 3.85
N ILE A 298 -3.20 40.06 4.32
CA ILE A 298 -1.79 40.31 4.07
C ILE A 298 -1.12 40.45 5.43
N ARG A 299 -0.20 39.54 5.74
CA ARG A 299 0.54 39.56 7.00
C ARG A 299 2.02 39.73 6.76
N ARG A 300 2.69 40.41 7.67
CA ARG A 300 4.15 40.44 7.71
C ARG A 300 4.69 39.03 7.98
N HIS A 301 5.51 38.53 7.08
CA HIS A 301 6.23 37.26 7.27
C HIS A 301 7.54 37.51 8.02
N ARG A 302 8.04 36.47 8.71
CA ARG A 302 9.22 36.55 9.59
C ARG A 302 10.53 36.96 8.90
N ASP A 303 10.59 36.81 7.58
CA ASP A 303 11.77 37.15 6.76
C ASP A 303 11.67 38.55 6.13
N GLY A 304 10.69 39.36 6.56
CA GLY A 304 10.52 40.70 6.03
C GLY A 304 9.86 40.77 4.65
N ARG A 305 9.24 39.68 4.18
CA ARG A 305 8.28 39.68 3.07
C ARG A 305 6.85 39.78 3.56
N ASP A 306 5.92 39.98 2.63
CA ASP A 306 4.49 39.94 2.93
C ASP A 306 3.90 38.60 2.48
N ALA A 307 3.15 37.97 3.39
CA ALA A 307 2.40 36.75 3.13
C ALA A 307 0.98 37.13 2.70
N VAL A 308 0.75 37.10 1.39
CA VAL A 308 -0.55 37.35 0.77
C VAL A 308 -1.36 36.06 0.78
N ARG A 309 -2.36 35.97 1.65
CA ARG A 309 -3.24 34.81 1.79
C ARG A 309 -4.57 35.04 1.10
N ILE A 310 -4.99 34.09 0.27
CA ILE A 310 -6.32 34.03 -0.35
C ILE A 310 -6.96 32.66 -0.05
N ARG A 311 -8.17 32.67 0.50
CA ARG A 311 -8.92 31.46 0.84
C ARG A 311 -10.00 31.13 -0.18
N PHE A 312 -9.99 29.91 -0.69
CA PHE A 312 -10.98 29.39 -1.62
C PHE A 312 -11.87 28.36 -0.94
N THR A 313 -13.18 28.44 -1.18
CA THR A 313 -14.20 27.51 -0.68
C THR A 313 -15.02 26.87 -1.79
N THR A 314 -15.02 27.42 -3.02
CA THR A 314 -15.79 26.90 -4.15
C THR A 314 -14.97 26.84 -5.43
N ALA A 315 -15.31 25.91 -6.33
CA ALA A 315 -14.64 25.78 -7.62
C ALA A 315 -14.88 26.98 -8.55
N LYS A 316 -16.01 27.70 -8.39
CA LYS A 316 -16.32 28.91 -9.17
C LYS A 316 -15.37 30.07 -8.89
N GLN A 317 -14.75 30.12 -7.70
CA GLN A 317 -13.79 31.18 -7.37
C GLN A 317 -12.52 31.08 -8.23
N CYS A 318 -12.18 29.90 -8.74
CA CYS A 318 -11.09 29.74 -9.71
C CYS A 318 -11.39 30.40 -11.08
N GLU A 319 -12.64 30.83 -11.32
CA GLU A 319 -13.09 31.46 -12.57
C GLU A 319 -13.31 32.97 -12.38
N GLN A 320 -13.02 33.52 -11.19
CA GLN A 320 -13.12 34.96 -10.95
C GLN A 320 -12.21 35.73 -11.92
N LYS A 321 -12.79 36.78 -12.53
CA LYS A 321 -12.09 37.63 -13.50
C LYS A 321 -10.82 38.21 -12.88
N GLY A 322 -9.71 38.11 -13.60
CA GLY A 322 -8.41 38.65 -13.15
C GLY A 322 -7.59 37.70 -12.28
N LEU A 323 -8.13 36.61 -11.72
CA LEU A 323 -7.37 35.72 -10.84
C LEU A 323 -6.18 35.07 -11.55
N LYS A 324 -6.40 34.52 -12.76
CA LYS A 324 -5.33 33.90 -13.55
C LYS A 324 -4.24 34.89 -13.93
N GLU A 325 -4.62 36.13 -14.23
CA GLU A 325 -3.70 37.20 -14.60
C GLU A 325 -2.88 37.65 -13.40
N PHE A 326 -3.53 37.87 -12.26
CA PHE A 326 -2.90 38.17 -10.98
C PHE A 326 -1.86 37.11 -10.58
N LEU A 327 -2.22 35.82 -10.65
CA LEU A 327 -1.30 34.73 -10.32
C LEU A 327 -0.11 34.68 -11.28
N ARG A 328 -0.34 34.87 -12.57
CA ARG A 328 0.72 34.91 -13.58
C ARG A 328 1.68 36.08 -13.36
N GLU A 329 1.16 37.27 -13.05
CA GLU A 329 1.99 38.46 -12.78
C GLU A 329 2.78 38.29 -11.50
N THR A 330 2.11 37.92 -10.40
CA THR A 330 2.76 37.67 -9.11
C THR A 330 3.80 36.56 -9.23
N GLY A 331 3.50 35.49 -9.97
CA GLY A 331 4.40 34.38 -10.21
C GLY A 331 5.71 34.76 -10.89
N LYS A 332 5.67 35.70 -11.85
CA LYS A 332 6.88 36.28 -12.44
C LYS A 332 7.71 37.02 -11.40
N THR A 333 7.08 37.87 -10.61
CA THR A 333 7.79 38.63 -9.55
C THR A 333 8.39 37.73 -8.48
N LEU A 334 7.78 36.57 -8.21
CA LEU A 334 8.32 35.56 -7.30
C LEU A 334 9.51 34.79 -7.89
N ALA A 335 9.53 34.61 -9.22
CA ALA A 335 10.66 34.02 -9.94
C ALA A 335 11.86 34.98 -9.96
N ASP A 336 11.60 36.28 -10.08
CA ASP A 336 12.63 37.31 -10.10
C ASP A 336 13.30 37.47 -8.72
N ARG A 337 14.63 37.52 -8.72
CA ARG A 337 15.39 38.02 -7.57
C ARG A 337 15.13 39.53 -7.53
N GLY A 338 14.13 39.94 -6.75
CA GLY A 338 13.86 41.36 -6.48
C GLY A 338 15.14 42.14 -6.21
#